data_AF-A0A921VEH0-F1
#
_entry.id   AF-A0A921VEH0-F1
#
_cell.length_a   1.000
_cell.length_b   1.000
_cell.length_c   1.000
_cell.angle_alpha   90.00
_cell.angle_beta   90.00
_cell.angle_gamma   90.00
#
_symmetry.space_group_name_H-M   'P 1'
#
loop_
_entity.id
_entity.type
_entity.pdbx_description
1 polymer ?
#
loop_
_entity_poly.entity_id
_entity_poly.type
_entity_poly.pdbx_seq_one_letter_code
_entity_poly.pdbx_strand_id
1 'polypeptide(L)'
;MWYGYNPEAEAEAIATAERGGGDGGGVRLDPVPMSPHWSVRFELVWKQLALPTTERLDLAIKYSSLGYSTRLPDAVILWETAGTLITEHEDLLRLVRSIVSGPPRPAVACLTQDTAMLQALLASAAHVREILRLTYVEVGDFVTFKGNFYLAKMERDTPEIRRLMEEGVNSKANELQTATATK
;
A
#
# COMPACT_ATOMS: atom_id res chain seq x y z
N MET A 1 7.67 -5.94 35.22
CA MET A 1 8.17 -4.93 36.17
C MET A 1 9.07 -3.99 35.36
N TRP A 2 8.49 -2.98 34.73
CA TRP A 2 9.19 -1.98 33.91
C TRP A 2 8.87 -0.61 34.52
N TYR A 3 9.81 -0.05 35.27
CA TYR A 3 9.78 1.35 35.66
C TYR A 3 11.21 1.87 35.55
N GLY A 4 11.45 2.63 34.49
CA GLY A 4 12.69 3.37 34.28
C GLY A 4 12.50 4.65 33.48
N TYR A 5 11.26 4.96 33.07
CA TYR A 5 10.97 6.20 32.36
C TYR A 5 10.59 7.28 33.38
N ASN A 6 11.52 8.19 33.64
CA ASN A 6 11.27 9.40 34.42
C ASN A 6 11.24 10.61 33.47
N PRO A 7 10.05 11.14 33.13
CA PRO A 7 9.90 12.22 32.16
C PRO A 7 10.57 13.53 32.61
N GLU A 8 10.73 13.75 33.92
CA GLU A 8 11.41 14.94 34.44
C GLU A 8 12.92 14.88 34.21
N ALA A 9 13.52 13.68 34.24
CA ALA A 9 14.94 13.50 33.96
C ALA A 9 15.28 13.72 32.47
N GLU A 10 14.38 13.34 31.55
CA GLU A 10 14.52 13.67 30.13
C GLU A 10 14.36 15.17 29.87
N ALA A 11 13.36 15.80 30.50
CA ALA A 11 13.13 17.24 30.35
C ALA A 11 14.32 18.07 30.87
N GLU A 12 14.92 17.67 31.98
CA GLU A 12 16.10 18.33 32.54
C GLU A 12 17.36 18.09 31.70
N ALA A 13 17.53 16.91 31.08
CA ALA A 13 18.61 16.64 30.14
C ALA A 13 18.51 17.49 28.86
N ILE A 14 17.30 17.72 28.35
CA ILE A 14 17.06 18.60 27.21
C ILE A 14 17.34 20.07 27.58
N ALA A 15 16.84 20.51 28.74
CA ALA A 15 17.03 21.89 29.20
C ALA A 15 18.49 22.22 29.54
N THR A 16 19.28 21.24 30.01
CA THR A 16 20.71 21.42 30.29
C THR A 16 21.58 21.35 29.03
N ALA A 17 21.16 20.59 28.00
CA ALA A 17 21.78 20.62 26.68
C ALA A 17 21.65 22.00 25.99
N GLU A 18 20.54 22.70 26.20
CA GLU A 18 20.32 24.04 25.61
C GLU A 18 21.07 25.17 26.33
N ARG A 19 21.57 24.93 27.55
CA ARG A 19 22.19 26.00 28.38
C ARG A 19 23.71 26.06 28.32
N GLY A 20 24.35 25.12 27.63
CA GLY A 20 25.80 24.99 27.55
C GLY A 20 26.36 25.25 26.15
N GLY A 21 26.65 26.51 25.83
CA GLY A 21 27.59 26.86 24.76
C GLY A 21 26.93 27.48 23.52
N GLY A 22 27.10 28.80 23.40
CA GLY A 22 26.75 29.53 22.19
C GLY A 22 27.58 29.07 21.00
N ASP A 23 26.90 28.48 20.02
CA ASP A 23 27.15 28.68 18.61
C ASP A 23 25.83 28.39 17.89
N GLY A 24 25.39 29.33 17.05
CA GLY A 24 24.16 29.22 16.26
C GLY A 24 24.32 28.23 15.11
N GLY A 25 24.68 26.99 15.43
CA GLY A 25 24.82 25.89 14.50
C GLY A 25 23.51 25.12 14.42
N GLY A 26 22.48 25.70 13.80
CA GLY A 26 21.43 24.88 13.22
C GLY A 26 22.13 23.80 12.39
N VAL A 27 21.88 22.52 12.71
CA VAL A 27 22.49 21.37 12.02
C VAL A 27 22.44 21.71 10.54
N ARG A 28 23.62 21.87 9.93
CA ARG A 28 23.75 22.32 8.56
C ARG A 28 23.02 21.29 7.70
N LEU A 29 21.77 21.59 7.34
CA LEU A 29 20.92 20.76 6.51
C LEU A 29 21.42 20.94 5.08
N ASP A 30 22.64 20.52 4.79
CA ASP A 30 23.07 20.37 3.41
C ASP A 30 22.31 19.15 2.90
N PRO A 31 21.27 19.32 2.06
CA PRO A 31 20.51 18.18 1.57
C PRO A 31 21.44 17.30 0.76
N VAL A 32 21.42 15.99 1.02
CA VAL A 32 22.11 15.02 0.19
C VAL A 32 21.30 14.91 -1.10
N PRO A 33 21.82 15.36 -2.26
CA PRO A 33 21.08 15.25 -3.49
C PRO A 33 20.85 13.76 -3.78
N MET A 34 19.61 13.39 -4.06
CA MET A 34 19.32 12.03 -4.49
C MET A 34 20.12 11.69 -5.74
N SER A 35 20.71 10.49 -5.76
CA SER A 35 21.29 9.97 -7.00
C SER A 35 20.25 10.04 -8.13
N PRO A 36 20.60 10.56 -9.32
CA PRO A 36 19.67 10.69 -10.44
C PRO A 36 18.99 9.37 -10.80
N HIS A 37 19.69 8.23 -10.63
CA HIS A 37 19.14 6.90 -10.89
C HIS A 37 17.93 6.58 -10.00
N TRP A 38 18.06 6.83 -8.69
CA TRP A 38 16.99 6.55 -7.72
C TRP A 38 15.83 7.51 -7.87
N SER A 39 16.12 8.79 -8.11
CA SER A 39 15.10 9.82 -8.34
C SER A 39 14.18 9.48 -9.51
N VAL A 40 14.74 9.10 -10.67
CA VAL A 40 13.96 8.74 -11.86
C VAL A 40 13.07 7.52 -11.60
N ARG A 41 13.59 6.47 -10.97
CA ARG A 41 12.80 5.28 -10.61
C ARG A 41 11.67 5.62 -9.67
N PHE A 42 11.94 6.43 -8.65
CA PHE A 42 10.93 6.82 -7.70
C PHE A 42 9.82 7.66 -8.34
N GLU A 43 10.18 8.57 -9.25
CA GLU A 43 9.24 9.39 -10.01
C GLU A 43 8.29 8.55 -10.87
N LEU A 44 8.78 7.46 -11.46
CA LEU A 44 7.94 6.53 -12.24
C LEU A 44 6.86 5.90 -11.37
N VAL A 45 7.22 5.43 -10.17
CA VAL A 45 6.27 4.87 -9.22
C VAL A 45 5.25 5.92 -8.76
N TRP A 46 5.70 7.15 -8.47
CA TRP A 46 4.80 8.22 -8.07
C TRP A 46 3.78 8.58 -9.15
N LYS A 47 4.18 8.51 -10.43
CA LYS A 47 3.26 8.68 -11.57
C LYS A 47 2.28 7.52 -11.66
N GLN A 48 2.77 6.28 -11.55
CA GLN A 48 1.94 5.07 -11.55
C GLN A 48 0.86 5.10 -10.47
N LEU A 49 1.23 5.47 -9.24
CA LEU A 49 0.33 5.57 -8.10
C LEU A 49 -0.47 6.88 -8.05
N ALA A 50 -0.24 7.80 -9.00
CA ALA A 50 -0.85 9.12 -9.07
C ALA A 50 -0.73 9.91 -7.75
N LEU A 51 0.48 9.96 -7.19
CA LEU A 51 0.74 10.69 -5.95
C LEU A 51 0.53 12.21 -6.15
N PRO A 52 -0.07 12.92 -5.18
CA PRO A 52 -0.12 14.39 -5.19
C PRO A 52 1.29 15.00 -5.14
N THR A 53 1.45 16.20 -5.73
CA THR A 53 2.75 16.90 -5.75
C THR A 53 3.30 17.18 -4.34
N THR A 54 2.42 17.49 -3.38
CA THR A 54 2.81 17.75 -1.99
C THR A 54 3.49 16.53 -1.36
N GLU A 55 2.90 15.35 -1.51
CA GLU A 55 3.45 14.10 -0.96
C GLU A 55 4.78 13.71 -1.63
N ARG A 56 4.89 13.92 -2.95
CA ARG A 56 6.17 13.71 -3.67
C ARG A 56 7.27 14.62 -3.12
N LEU A 57 6.93 15.88 -2.81
CA LEU A 57 7.86 16.84 -2.25
C LEU A 57 8.27 16.46 -0.81
N ASP A 58 7.34 15.99 0.01
CA ASP A 58 7.63 15.51 1.36
C ASP A 58 8.59 14.30 1.34
N LEU A 59 8.36 13.33 0.46
CA LEU A 59 9.27 12.21 0.24
C LEU A 59 10.63 12.68 -0.30
N ALA A 60 10.64 13.66 -1.20
CA ALA A 60 11.87 14.23 -1.72
C ALA A 60 12.72 14.87 -0.60
N ILE A 61 12.08 15.62 0.28
CA ILE A 61 12.72 16.23 1.45
C ILE A 61 13.22 15.14 2.41
N LYS A 62 12.39 14.14 2.74
CA LYS A 62 12.75 13.03 3.63
C LYS A 62 14.01 12.34 3.14
N TYR A 63 14.04 11.85 1.91
CA TYR A 63 15.15 11.06 1.39
C TYR A 63 16.36 11.90 0.96
N SER A 64 16.24 13.23 0.93
CA SER A 64 17.39 14.14 0.82
C SER A 64 18.04 14.46 2.17
N SER A 65 17.44 14.02 3.29
CA SER A 65 18.05 14.17 4.61
C SER A 65 19.11 13.09 4.87
N LEU A 66 20.16 13.43 5.62
CA LEU A 66 21.27 12.53 5.92
C LEU A 66 20.82 11.23 6.62
N GLY A 67 19.77 11.29 7.44
CA GLY A 67 19.26 10.14 8.18
C GLY A 67 18.47 9.12 7.34
N TYR A 68 18.04 9.50 6.13
CA TYR A 68 17.21 8.65 5.27
C TYR A 68 17.81 8.42 3.89
N SER A 69 18.80 9.20 3.47
CA SER A 69 19.42 9.07 2.14
C SER A 69 20.02 7.67 1.88
N THR A 70 20.52 7.01 2.92
CA THR A 70 21.03 5.63 2.83
C THR A 70 19.93 4.58 2.63
N ARG A 71 18.67 4.89 3.01
CA ARG A 71 17.50 4.02 2.86
C ARG A 71 16.75 4.24 1.54
N LEU A 72 17.14 5.25 0.76
CA LEU A 72 16.51 5.56 -0.53
C LEU A 72 16.49 4.36 -1.50
N PRO A 73 17.56 3.55 -1.66
CA PRO A 73 17.52 2.39 -2.54
C PRO A 73 16.44 1.37 -2.13
N ASP A 74 16.37 1.04 -0.84
CA ASP A 74 15.38 0.10 -0.31
C ASP A 74 13.96 0.65 -0.45
N ALA A 75 13.78 1.94 -0.17
CA ALA A 75 12.51 2.63 -0.36
C ALA A 75 12.04 2.53 -1.80
N VAL A 76 12.91 2.82 -2.78
CA VAL A 76 12.55 2.73 -4.20
C VAL A 76 12.08 1.32 -4.56
N ILE A 77 12.80 0.28 -4.13
CA ILE A 77 12.43 -1.12 -4.43
C ILE A 77 11.07 -1.49 -3.81
N LEU A 78 10.85 -1.10 -2.55
CA LEU A 78 9.60 -1.36 -1.83
C LEU A 78 8.41 -0.63 -2.49
N TRP A 79 8.61 0.63 -2.89
CA TRP A 79 7.60 1.42 -3.58
C TRP A 79 7.30 0.89 -4.99
N GLU A 80 8.31 0.48 -5.76
CA GLU A 80 8.09 -0.17 -7.06
C GLU A 80 7.30 -1.46 -6.93
N THR A 81 7.67 -2.30 -5.96
CA THR A 81 6.96 -3.57 -5.70
C THR A 81 5.52 -3.30 -5.27
N ALA A 82 5.30 -2.32 -4.39
CA ALA A 82 3.97 -1.89 -4.00
C ALA A 82 3.17 -1.36 -5.20
N GLY A 83 3.79 -0.53 -6.06
CA GLY A 83 3.20 0.01 -7.27
C GLY A 83 2.66 -1.07 -8.20
N THR A 84 3.49 -2.08 -8.49
CA THR A 84 3.12 -3.24 -9.32
C THR A 84 1.98 -4.02 -8.70
N LEU A 85 2.09 -4.43 -7.43
CA LEU A 85 1.06 -5.23 -6.76
C LEU A 85 -0.28 -4.48 -6.63
N ILE A 86 -0.25 -3.17 -6.36
CA ILE A 86 -1.44 -2.32 -6.33
C ILE A 86 -2.10 -2.27 -7.71
N THR A 87 -1.31 -2.08 -8.76
CA THR A 87 -1.83 -2.01 -10.14
C THR A 87 -2.50 -3.32 -10.54
N GLU A 88 -1.84 -4.44 -10.30
CA GLU A 88 -2.39 -5.78 -10.56
C GLU A 88 -3.67 -6.02 -9.77
N HIS A 89 -3.70 -5.63 -8.49
CA HIS A 89 -4.89 -5.77 -7.65
C HIS A 89 -6.06 -4.92 -8.16
N GLU A 90 -5.83 -3.65 -8.50
CA GLU A 90 -6.87 -2.77 -9.05
C GLU A 90 -7.39 -3.25 -10.41
N ASP A 91 -6.52 -3.85 -11.23
CA ASP A 91 -6.90 -4.41 -12.53
C ASP A 91 -7.78 -5.65 -12.37
N LEU A 92 -7.39 -6.57 -11.46
CA LEU A 92 -8.22 -7.72 -11.10
C LEU A 92 -9.57 -7.29 -10.51
N LEU A 93 -9.57 -6.32 -9.61
CA LEU A 93 -10.79 -5.82 -8.99
C LEU A 93 -11.75 -5.22 -10.04
N ARG A 94 -11.21 -4.47 -11.00
CA ARG A 94 -11.98 -3.92 -12.13
C ARG A 94 -12.56 -5.01 -13.01
N LEU A 95 -11.76 -6.03 -13.32
CA LEU A 95 -12.20 -7.18 -14.13
C LEU A 95 -13.33 -7.93 -13.44
N VAL A 96 -13.19 -8.27 -12.15
CA VAL A 96 -14.23 -8.95 -11.37
C VAL A 96 -15.52 -8.12 -11.32
N ARG A 97 -15.42 -6.82 -11.03
CA ARG A 97 -16.58 -5.91 -11.03
C ARG A 97 -17.31 -5.89 -12.38
N SER A 98 -16.57 -5.88 -13.48
CA SER A 98 -17.15 -5.88 -14.83
C SER A 98 -17.86 -7.19 -15.17
N ILE A 99 -17.39 -8.31 -14.64
CA ILE A 99 -18.00 -9.63 -14.85
C ILE A 99 -19.30 -9.73 -14.06
N VAL A 100 -19.30 -9.29 -12.80
CA VAL A 100 -20.51 -9.31 -11.96
C VAL A 100 -21.57 -8.31 -12.44
N SER A 101 -21.15 -7.17 -13.00
CA SER A 101 -22.08 -6.16 -13.53
C SER A 101 -22.53 -6.43 -14.98
N GLY A 102 -21.96 -7.42 -15.66
CA GLY A 102 -22.20 -7.72 -17.07
C GLY A 102 -23.42 -8.65 -17.31
N PRO A 103 -23.86 -8.79 -18.58
CA PRO A 103 -24.93 -9.72 -18.92
C PRO A 103 -24.52 -11.17 -18.63
N PRO A 104 -25.47 -12.05 -18.23
CA PRO A 104 -25.18 -13.44 -17.88
C PRO A 104 -24.47 -14.18 -19.02
N ARG A 105 -23.36 -14.86 -18.70
CA ARG A 105 -22.63 -15.71 -19.66
C ARG A 105 -23.10 -17.17 -19.59
N PRO A 106 -22.88 -17.97 -20.64
CA PRO A 106 -23.19 -19.41 -20.63
C PRO A 106 -22.44 -20.15 -19.50
N ALA A 107 -23.19 -20.90 -18.68
CA ALA A 107 -22.83 -21.29 -17.32
C ALA A 107 -21.57 -22.18 -17.15
N VAL A 108 -21.33 -23.16 -18.02
CA VAL A 108 -20.44 -24.28 -17.66
C VAL A 108 -18.93 -23.98 -17.86
N ALA A 109 -18.58 -23.12 -18.83
CA ALA A 109 -17.19 -22.69 -19.03
C ALA A 109 -16.76 -21.54 -18.10
N CYS A 110 -17.73 -20.90 -17.42
CA CYS A 110 -17.52 -19.68 -16.64
C CYS A 110 -17.08 -19.96 -15.20
N LEU A 111 -17.57 -21.03 -14.58
CA LEU A 111 -17.45 -21.27 -13.12
C LEU A 111 -16.01 -21.50 -12.61
N THR A 112 -15.20 -22.28 -13.33
CA THR A 112 -13.80 -22.53 -12.96
C THR A 112 -12.95 -21.28 -13.10
N GLN A 113 -13.21 -20.50 -14.16
CA GLN A 113 -12.55 -19.23 -14.42
C GLN A 113 -12.92 -18.18 -13.36
N ASP A 114 -14.20 -18.07 -13.01
CA ASP A 114 -14.68 -17.13 -11.99
C ASP A 114 -14.11 -17.47 -10.60
N THR A 115 -14.03 -18.75 -10.25
CA THR A 115 -13.45 -19.19 -8.98
C THR A 115 -11.95 -18.91 -8.93
N ALA A 116 -11.21 -19.19 -10.01
CA ALA A 116 -9.78 -18.89 -10.09
C ALA A 116 -9.51 -17.37 -9.99
N MET A 117 -10.35 -16.56 -10.62
CA MET A 117 -10.23 -15.10 -10.59
C MET A 117 -10.51 -14.54 -9.19
N LEU A 118 -11.52 -15.05 -8.49
CA LEU A 118 -11.78 -14.66 -7.09
C LEU A 118 -10.62 -15.06 -6.17
N GLN A 119 -10.04 -16.25 -6.36
CA GLN A 119 -8.84 -16.67 -5.62
C GLN A 119 -7.64 -15.77 -5.92
N ALA A 120 -7.43 -15.39 -7.17
CA ALA A 120 -6.38 -14.44 -7.55
C ALA A 120 -6.59 -13.04 -6.91
N LEU A 121 -7.85 -12.58 -6.82
CA LEU A 121 -8.17 -11.32 -6.14
C LEU A 121 -7.85 -11.38 -4.64
N LEU A 122 -8.15 -12.51 -3.97
CA LEU A 122 -7.80 -12.70 -2.55
C LEU A 122 -6.29 -12.78 -2.33
N ALA A 123 -5.58 -13.51 -3.20
CA ALA A 123 -4.13 -13.62 -3.13
C ALA A 123 -3.45 -12.26 -3.34
N SER A 124 -3.86 -11.50 -4.36
CA SER A 124 -3.34 -10.15 -4.60
C SER A 124 -3.63 -9.21 -3.42
N ALA A 125 -4.82 -9.28 -2.80
CA ALA A 125 -5.12 -8.51 -1.59
C ALA A 125 -4.21 -8.88 -0.40
N ALA A 126 -3.79 -10.14 -0.28
CA ALA A 126 -2.82 -10.55 0.74
C ALA A 126 -1.42 -10.00 0.44
N HIS A 127 -0.96 -10.13 -0.81
CA HIS A 127 0.35 -9.62 -1.23
C HIS A 127 0.45 -8.10 -1.08
N VAL A 128 -0.61 -7.34 -1.41
CA VAL A 128 -0.60 -5.89 -1.23
C VAL A 128 -0.52 -5.54 0.26
N ARG A 129 -1.28 -6.19 1.14
CA ARG A 129 -1.19 -5.93 2.58
C ARG A 129 0.21 -6.21 3.13
N GLU A 130 0.85 -7.27 2.65
CA GLU A 130 2.20 -7.63 3.08
C GLU A 130 3.24 -6.60 2.62
N ILE A 131 3.24 -6.18 1.35
CA ILE A 131 4.19 -5.18 0.88
C ILE A 131 3.97 -3.82 1.55
N LEU A 132 2.71 -3.43 1.81
CA LEU A 132 2.42 -2.19 2.55
C LEU A 132 2.99 -2.22 3.97
N ARG A 133 2.83 -3.36 4.65
CA ARG A 133 3.39 -3.57 5.99
C ARG A 133 4.92 -3.51 5.94
N LEU A 134 5.53 -4.19 4.97
CA LEU A 134 6.98 -4.22 4.81
C LEU A 134 7.53 -2.81 4.54
N THR A 135 6.90 -2.04 3.64
CA THR A 135 7.27 -0.65 3.37
C THR A 135 7.22 0.22 4.63
N TYR A 136 6.21 0.04 5.48
CA TYR A 136 6.14 0.76 6.74
C TYR A 136 7.25 0.33 7.73
N VAL A 137 7.47 -0.97 7.90
CA VAL A 137 8.48 -1.48 8.85
C VAL A 137 9.90 -1.12 8.41
N GLU A 138 10.21 -1.30 7.12
CA GLU A 138 11.56 -1.20 6.58
C GLU A 138 11.99 0.22 6.21
N VAL A 139 11.06 1.13 5.90
CA VAL A 139 11.39 2.53 5.53
C VAL A 139 10.53 3.59 6.20
N GLY A 140 9.49 3.18 6.95
CA GLY A 140 8.60 4.12 7.65
C GLY A 140 7.70 4.89 6.72
N ASP A 141 7.41 4.36 5.53
CA ASP A 141 6.56 5.01 4.54
C ASP A 141 5.15 4.46 4.53
N PHE A 142 4.19 5.34 4.28
CA PHE A 142 2.81 4.98 4.00
C PHE A 142 2.56 5.13 2.50
N VAL A 143 2.21 4.04 1.83
CA VAL A 143 1.93 4.07 0.40
C VAL A 143 0.51 4.60 0.17
N THR A 144 0.41 5.60 -0.69
CA THR A 144 -0.87 6.14 -1.17
C THR A 144 -1.13 5.76 -2.62
N PHE A 145 -2.41 5.80 -3.00
CA PHE A 145 -2.86 5.65 -4.36
C PHE A 145 -3.90 6.72 -4.64
N LYS A 146 -3.66 7.56 -5.66
CA LYS A 146 -4.50 8.72 -5.98
C LYS A 146 -4.75 9.60 -4.74
N GLY A 147 -3.70 9.81 -3.94
CA GLY A 147 -3.73 10.65 -2.72
C GLY A 147 -4.44 10.05 -1.51
N ASN A 148 -4.80 8.76 -1.54
CA ASN A 148 -5.42 8.07 -0.41
C ASN A 148 -4.53 6.95 0.09
N PHE A 149 -4.41 6.78 1.41
CA PHE A 149 -3.72 5.61 1.98
C PHE A 149 -4.33 4.32 1.43
N TYR A 150 -3.49 3.50 0.79
CA TYR A 150 -4.02 2.36 0.05
C TYR A 150 -4.62 1.31 0.98
N LEU A 151 -4.04 1.11 2.17
CA LEU A 151 -4.59 0.22 3.19
C LEU A 151 -6.03 0.59 3.56
N ALA A 152 -6.29 1.88 3.80
CA ALA A 152 -7.63 2.37 4.13
C ALA A 152 -8.61 2.22 2.95
N LYS A 153 -8.12 2.30 1.70
CA LYS A 153 -8.94 1.98 0.53
C LYS A 153 -9.33 0.50 0.52
N MET A 154 -8.39 -0.41 0.76
CA MET A 154 -8.67 -1.84 0.79
C MET A 154 -9.69 -2.21 1.88
N GLU A 155 -9.63 -1.55 3.04
CA GLU A 155 -10.62 -1.75 4.11
C GLU A 155 -12.04 -1.34 3.66
N ARG A 156 -12.16 -0.25 2.90
CA ARG A 156 -13.44 0.18 2.31
C ARG A 156 -13.94 -0.77 1.22
N ASP A 157 -13.04 -1.37 0.44
CA ASP A 157 -13.39 -2.31 -0.62
C ASP A 157 -13.71 -3.72 -0.08
N THR A 158 -13.27 -4.07 1.14
CA THR A 158 -13.48 -5.39 1.76
C THR A 158 -14.95 -5.86 1.80
N PRO A 159 -15.95 -5.07 2.26
CA PRO A 159 -17.34 -5.51 2.25
C PRO A 159 -17.87 -5.76 0.83
N GLU A 160 -17.45 -4.95 -0.15
CA GLU A 160 -17.81 -5.15 -1.55
C GLU A 160 -17.23 -6.45 -2.08
N ILE A 161 -15.93 -6.70 -1.85
CA ILE A 161 -15.27 -7.94 -2.26
C ILE A 161 -15.97 -9.16 -1.63
N ARG A 162 -16.36 -9.08 -0.36
CA ARG A 162 -17.14 -10.15 0.31
C ARG A 162 -18.49 -10.38 -0.38
N ARG A 163 -19.21 -9.31 -0.71
CA ARG A 163 -20.49 -9.40 -1.43
C ARG A 163 -20.32 -10.08 -2.79
N LEU A 164 -19.29 -9.71 -3.54
CA LEU A 164 -18.96 -10.32 -4.84
C LEU A 164 -18.65 -11.82 -4.70
N MET A 165 -18.04 -12.23 -3.59
CA MET A 165 -17.84 -13.66 -3.29
C MET A 165 -19.16 -14.38 -3.01
N GLU A 166 -20.06 -13.80 -2.21
CA GLU A 166 -21.34 -14.40 -1.84
C GLU A 166 -22.28 -14.52 -3.04
N GLU A 167 -22.35 -13.52 -3.91
CA GLU A 167 -23.11 -13.56 -5.16
C GLU A 167 -22.57 -14.65 -6.11
N GLY A 168 -21.24 -14.77 -6.18
CA GLY A 168 -20.58 -15.85 -6.90
C GLY A 168 -20.88 -17.23 -6.34
N VAL A 169 -21.14 -17.38 -5.02
CA VAL A 169 -21.49 -18.65 -4.38
C VAL A 169 -22.98 -18.98 -4.47
N ASN A 170 -23.87 -17.99 -4.32
CA ASN A 170 -25.31 -18.21 -4.46
C ASN A 170 -25.71 -18.57 -5.89
N SER A 171 -24.99 -18.05 -6.88
CA SER A 171 -25.13 -18.49 -8.28
C SER A 171 -24.81 -19.99 -8.42
N LYS A 172 -23.82 -20.51 -7.68
CA LYS A 172 -23.48 -21.95 -7.63
C LYS A 172 -24.62 -22.81 -7.07
N ALA A 173 -25.26 -22.34 -5.99
CA ALA A 173 -26.31 -23.11 -5.31
C ALA A 173 -27.58 -23.24 -6.17
N ASN A 174 -27.93 -22.20 -6.92
CA ASN A 174 -29.13 -22.16 -7.75
C ASN A 174 -28.98 -23.03 -9.02
N GLU A 175 -27.77 -23.13 -9.57
CA GLU A 175 -27.47 -23.99 -10.74
C GLU A 175 -27.46 -25.49 -10.38
N LEU A 176 -26.92 -25.86 -9.21
CA LEU A 176 -26.93 -27.24 -8.74
C LEU A 176 -28.35 -27.77 -8.52
N GLN A 177 -29.27 -26.92 -8.05
CA GLN A 177 -30.68 -27.29 -7.83
C GLN A 177 -31.45 -27.46 -9.14
N THR A 178 -31.21 -26.61 -10.14
CA THR A 178 -31.87 -26.70 -11.45
C THR A 178 -31.40 -27.91 -12.27
N ALA A 179 -30.14 -28.32 -12.16
CA ALA A 179 -29.63 -29.52 -12.83
C ALA A 179 -30.19 -30.83 -12.24
N THR A 180 -30.54 -30.85 -10.95
CA THR A 180 -31.13 -32.03 -10.28
C THR A 180 -32.65 -32.17 -10.48
N ALA A 181 -33.34 -31.09 -10.85
CA ALA A 181 -34.80 -31.08 -11.01
C ALA A 181 -35.29 -31.60 -12.38
N THR A 182 -34.39 -31.77 -13.35
CA THR A 182 -34.72 -32.16 -14.74
C THR A 182 -34.56 -33.66 -15.01
N LYS A 183 -34.60 -34.51 -13.98
CA LYS A 183 -34.41 -35.96 -14.10
C LYS A 183 -35.63 -36.76 -13.66
#